data_AF-A0A1G1PD68-F1
#
_entry.id   AF-A0A1G1PD68-F1
#
_cell.length_a   1.000
_cell.length_b   1.000
_cell.length_c   1.000
_cell.angle_alpha   90.00
_cell.angle_beta   90.00
_cell.angle_gamma   90.00
#
_symmetry.space_group_name_H-M   'P 1'
#
loop_
_entity.id
_entity.type
_entity.pdbx_description
1 polymer ?
#
loop_
_entity_poly.entity_id
_entity_poly.type
_entity_poly.pdbx_seq_one_letter_code
_entity_poly.pdbx_strand_id
1 'polypeptide(L)'
;MTWAEAGSFARRERWHLAALLLAVAVVAGHRSAAGPAGDPWEQDRRQMAQHLEQQTTRWSPEAVRTRLAASPALAWRVGALSWLFATAVVLGGLAGWRALRRRRAGKSWLRGPWRHIPAVPWGVWDIVKVFAWLIALSQAAAFLAALVLRLGRLPWPDRYLAATVQTMVTDGLALVLVAVLIVRRYRAPVKTLGLHGPPWSRQIAAGLHGYLLWLPLFLAAGGLVMLVSRWWALEPTPQPVVVMLLQESRPRLLMALMGLVAVVGPVAEEIVFRGVVYAALRRRWGVRWGLAGSAVLFAGLHADPLAFGPILVLGLLLGWLYEQTGSLLPSMTVHVAHNSVMLITALTARDLLRLLGTGP
;
A
#
# COMPACT_ATOMS: atom_id res chain seq x y z
N MET A 1 20.30 21.49 24.68
CA MET A 1 18.97 22.09 24.87
C MET A 1 18.81 22.39 26.35
N THR A 2 18.53 23.62 26.71
CA THR A 2 18.35 24.05 28.11
C THR A 2 16.93 23.74 28.61
N TRP A 3 16.71 23.77 29.93
CA TRP A 3 15.37 23.60 30.51
C TRP A 3 14.36 24.67 30.05
N ALA A 4 14.83 25.90 29.84
CA ALA A 4 14.00 26.98 29.31
C ALA A 4 13.59 26.73 27.84
N GLU A 5 14.51 26.23 27.02
CA GLU A 5 14.23 25.81 25.63
C GLU A 5 13.25 24.65 25.59
N ALA A 6 13.39 23.67 26.50
CA ALA A 6 12.46 22.55 26.65
C ALA A 6 11.05 23.01 27.01
N GLY A 7 10.91 23.87 28.02
CA GLY A 7 9.61 24.41 28.43
C GLY A 7 8.95 25.23 27.31
N SER A 8 9.75 26.01 26.57
CA SER A 8 9.27 26.79 25.42
C SER A 8 8.81 25.91 24.26
N PHE A 9 9.57 24.85 23.94
CA PHE A 9 9.18 23.85 22.94
C PHE A 9 7.90 23.13 23.34
N ALA A 10 7.81 22.63 24.57
CA ALA A 10 6.64 21.90 25.07
C ALA A 10 5.38 22.78 25.02
N ARG A 11 5.46 24.06 25.37
CA ARG A 11 4.31 24.98 25.27
C ARG A 11 3.87 25.21 23.82
N ARG A 12 4.82 25.39 22.89
CA ARG A 12 4.50 25.59 21.46
C ARG A 12 3.91 24.33 20.82
N GLU A 13 4.42 23.16 21.21
CA GLU A 13 4.10 21.88 20.59
C GLU A 13 3.06 21.06 21.37
N ARG A 14 2.49 21.61 22.45
CA ARG A 14 1.62 20.90 23.41
C ARG A 14 0.52 20.05 22.77
N TRP A 15 -0.13 20.57 21.74
CA TRP A 15 -1.22 19.85 21.06
C TRP A 15 -0.70 18.72 20.16
N HIS A 16 0.46 18.91 19.52
CA HIS A 16 1.12 17.86 18.75
C HIS A 16 1.65 16.75 19.65
N LEU A 17 2.18 17.11 20.82
CA LEU A 17 2.62 16.16 21.84
C LEU A 17 1.44 15.39 22.43
N ALA A 18 0.31 16.05 22.70
CA ALA A 18 -0.91 15.39 23.16
C ALA A 18 -1.45 14.39 22.10
N ALA A 19 -1.50 14.80 20.82
CA ALA A 19 -1.87 13.91 19.73
C ALA A 19 -0.91 12.72 19.59
N LEU A 20 0.40 12.95 19.77
CA LEU A 20 1.41 11.89 19.73
C LEU A 20 1.25 10.91 20.90
N LEU A 21 1.02 11.42 22.12
CA LEU A 21 0.77 10.57 23.28
C LEU A 21 -0.49 9.73 23.10
N LEU A 22 -1.57 10.33 22.58
CA LEU A 22 -2.79 9.57 22.22
C LEU A 22 -2.48 8.51 21.17
N ALA A 23 -1.75 8.85 20.11
CA ALA A 23 -1.38 7.91 19.06
C ALA A 23 -0.55 6.74 19.59
N VAL A 24 0.43 7.02 20.45
CA VAL A 24 1.23 5.98 21.12
C VAL A 24 0.36 5.13 22.04
N ALA A 25 -0.51 5.74 22.85
CA ALA A 25 -1.43 5.02 23.73
C ALA A 25 -2.40 4.13 22.95
N VAL A 26 -2.90 4.60 21.81
CA VAL A 26 -3.75 3.81 20.90
C VAL A 26 -2.98 2.61 20.36
N VAL A 27 -1.79 2.83 19.81
CA VAL A 27 -0.97 1.75 19.23
C VAL A 27 -0.56 0.72 20.30
N ALA A 28 -0.16 1.19 21.48
CA ALA A 28 0.17 0.32 22.61
C ALA A 28 -1.07 -0.42 23.11
N GLY A 29 -2.20 0.27 23.25
CA GLY A 29 -3.47 -0.30 23.69
C GLY A 29 -3.99 -1.38 22.73
N HIS A 30 -3.84 -1.20 21.42
CA HIS A 30 -4.18 -2.25 20.44
C HIS A 30 -3.32 -3.50 20.64
N ARG A 31 -2.01 -3.34 20.91
CA ARG A 31 -1.12 -4.48 21.21
C ARG A 31 -1.49 -5.18 22.52
N SER A 32 -1.88 -4.42 23.55
CA SER A 32 -2.25 -4.97 24.86
C SER A 32 -3.63 -5.63 24.86
N ALA A 33 -4.60 -5.07 24.12
CA ALA A 33 -5.97 -5.59 24.03
C ALA A 33 -6.08 -6.83 23.12
N ALA A 34 -5.15 -7.04 22.20
CA ALA A 34 -5.22 -8.12 21.23
C ALA A 34 -4.85 -9.52 21.76
N GLY A 35 -4.51 -9.67 23.05
CA GLY A 35 -4.07 -10.96 23.61
C GLY A 35 -2.87 -11.56 22.85
N PRO A 36 -2.62 -12.88 22.92
CA PRO A 36 -1.59 -13.54 22.11
C PRO A 36 -1.82 -13.43 20.59
N ALA A 37 -3.03 -13.05 20.15
CA ALA A 37 -3.46 -13.05 18.76
C ALA A 37 -3.13 -11.76 17.99
N GLY A 38 -2.87 -10.62 18.66
CA GLY A 38 -2.24 -9.41 18.06
C GLY A 38 -3.00 -8.64 16.97
N ASP A 39 -3.80 -9.31 16.15
CA ASP A 39 -4.45 -8.82 14.93
C ASP A 39 -5.97 -9.11 14.97
N PRO A 40 -6.83 -8.10 14.83
CA PRO A 40 -8.29 -8.28 14.80
C PRO A 40 -8.79 -9.20 13.68
N TRP A 41 -7.98 -9.38 12.63
CA TRP A 41 -8.29 -10.22 11.48
C TRP A 41 -7.64 -11.59 11.55
N GLU A 42 -6.89 -11.90 12.61
CA GLU A 42 -6.01 -13.07 12.63
C GLU A 42 -6.80 -14.37 12.43
N GLN A 43 -7.92 -14.50 13.13
CA GLN A 43 -8.80 -15.65 12.99
C GLN A 43 -9.33 -15.80 11.55
N ASP A 44 -9.84 -14.72 10.95
CA ASP A 44 -10.38 -14.76 9.58
C ASP A 44 -9.27 -15.09 8.56
N ARG A 45 -8.08 -14.53 8.78
CA ARG A 45 -6.90 -14.74 7.97
C ARG A 45 -6.43 -16.19 8.03
N ARG A 46 -6.33 -16.78 9.23
CA ARG A 46 -5.99 -18.20 9.43
C ARG A 46 -7.06 -19.11 8.85
N GLN A 47 -8.34 -18.83 9.11
CA GLN A 47 -9.43 -19.61 8.54
C GLN A 47 -9.42 -19.57 7.01
N MET A 48 -9.20 -18.40 6.42
CA MET A 48 -9.05 -18.28 4.97
C MET A 48 -7.82 -19.03 4.45
N ALA A 49 -6.67 -18.94 5.13
CA ALA A 49 -5.46 -19.65 4.75
C ALA A 49 -5.66 -21.17 4.77
N GLN A 50 -6.22 -21.71 5.86
CA GLN A 50 -6.55 -23.12 6.01
C GLN A 50 -7.55 -23.58 4.95
N HIS A 51 -8.58 -22.78 4.67
CA HIS A 51 -9.55 -23.07 3.62
C HIS A 51 -8.86 -23.15 2.25
N LEU A 52 -8.03 -22.17 1.90
CA LEU A 52 -7.29 -22.16 0.63
C LEU A 52 -6.34 -23.37 0.52
N GLU A 53 -5.61 -23.70 1.58
CA GLU A 53 -4.69 -24.85 1.61
C GLU A 53 -5.42 -26.17 1.38
N GLN A 54 -6.52 -26.41 2.10
CA GLN A 54 -7.37 -27.60 1.92
C GLN A 54 -7.91 -27.71 0.50
N GLN A 55 -8.23 -26.60 -0.17
CA GLN A 55 -8.74 -26.65 -1.55
C GLN A 55 -7.65 -26.91 -2.58
N THR A 56 -6.45 -26.34 -2.41
CA THR A 56 -5.37 -26.49 -3.40
C THR A 56 -4.85 -27.92 -3.56
N THR A 57 -5.02 -28.77 -2.55
CA THR A 57 -4.60 -30.18 -2.58
C THR A 57 -5.70 -31.14 -3.04
N ARG A 58 -6.95 -30.67 -3.12
CA ARG A 58 -8.13 -31.50 -3.39
C ARG A 58 -8.36 -31.81 -4.87
N TRP A 59 -7.91 -30.95 -5.77
CA TRP A 59 -8.26 -31.00 -7.18
C TRP A 59 -7.07 -31.37 -8.07
N SER A 60 -7.24 -32.37 -8.93
CA SER A 60 -6.25 -32.66 -9.97
C SER A 60 -6.26 -31.56 -11.05
N PRO A 61 -5.13 -31.31 -11.75
CA PRO A 61 -5.09 -30.35 -12.86
C PRO A 61 -6.14 -30.62 -13.94
N GLU A 62 -6.46 -31.90 -14.19
CA GLU A 62 -7.50 -32.29 -15.14
C GLU A 62 -8.90 -31.87 -14.67
N ALA A 63 -9.24 -32.13 -13.40
CA ALA A 63 -10.53 -31.73 -12.83
C ALA A 63 -10.73 -30.21 -12.88
N VAL A 64 -9.68 -29.43 -12.62
CA VAL A 64 -9.71 -27.97 -12.75
C VAL A 64 -9.95 -27.57 -14.21
N ARG A 65 -9.24 -28.17 -15.17
CA ARG A 65 -9.43 -27.90 -16.62
C ARG A 65 -10.85 -28.20 -17.06
N THR A 66 -11.40 -29.36 -16.71
CA THR A 66 -12.75 -29.77 -17.08
C THR A 66 -13.80 -28.80 -16.54
N ARG A 67 -13.71 -28.42 -15.26
CA ARG A 67 -14.64 -27.46 -14.67
C ARG A 67 -14.50 -26.07 -15.26
N LEU A 68 -13.26 -25.62 -15.48
CA LEU A 68 -12.98 -24.33 -16.09
C LEU A 68 -13.54 -24.25 -17.52
N ALA A 69 -13.47 -25.34 -18.29
CA ALA A 69 -14.08 -25.42 -19.62
C ALA A 69 -15.61 -25.23 -19.60
N ALA A 70 -16.28 -25.57 -18.48
CA ALA A 70 -17.71 -25.31 -18.29
C ALA A 70 -18.03 -23.81 -18.00
N SER A 71 -17.02 -22.96 -17.80
CA SER A 71 -17.19 -21.51 -17.61
C SER A 71 -16.28 -20.72 -18.58
N PRO A 72 -16.72 -20.53 -19.85
CA PRO A 72 -15.88 -19.91 -20.89
C PRO A 72 -15.33 -18.52 -20.50
N ALA A 73 -16.13 -17.70 -19.83
CA ALA A 73 -15.71 -16.36 -19.38
C ALA A 73 -14.58 -16.43 -18.33
N LEU A 74 -14.69 -17.35 -17.37
CA LEU A 74 -13.66 -17.53 -16.35
C LEU A 74 -12.41 -18.17 -16.94
N ALA A 75 -12.57 -19.15 -17.83
CA ALA A 75 -11.47 -19.77 -18.57
C ALA A 75 -10.66 -18.73 -19.34
N TRP A 76 -11.35 -17.87 -20.08
CA TRP A 76 -10.73 -16.76 -20.81
C TRP A 76 -9.98 -15.83 -19.86
N ARG A 77 -10.58 -15.43 -18.73
CA ARG A 77 -9.94 -14.52 -17.75
C ARG A 77 -8.69 -15.12 -17.13
N VAL A 78 -8.74 -16.39 -16.71
CA VAL A 78 -7.58 -17.12 -16.17
C VAL A 78 -6.48 -17.24 -17.23
N GLY A 79 -6.84 -17.60 -18.46
CA GLY A 79 -5.90 -17.69 -19.58
C GLY A 79 -5.25 -16.35 -19.91
N ALA A 80 -6.05 -15.28 -20.02
CA ALA A 80 -5.58 -13.92 -20.29
C ALA A 80 -4.61 -13.43 -19.20
N LEU A 81 -4.95 -13.61 -17.91
CA LEU A 81 -4.06 -13.24 -16.81
C LEU A 81 -2.75 -14.03 -16.83
N SER A 82 -2.81 -15.33 -17.12
CA SER A 82 -1.61 -16.18 -17.22
C SER A 82 -0.69 -15.73 -18.36
N TRP A 83 -1.26 -15.45 -19.54
CA TRP A 83 -0.52 -14.93 -20.69
C TRP A 83 0.07 -13.54 -20.44
N LEU A 84 -0.72 -12.62 -19.89
CA LEU A 84 -0.27 -11.27 -19.53
C LEU A 84 0.87 -11.33 -18.52
N PHE A 85 0.75 -12.20 -17.50
CA PHE A 85 1.80 -12.41 -16.51
C PHE A 85 3.09 -12.93 -17.16
N ALA A 86 3.01 -14.01 -17.95
CA ALA A 86 4.18 -14.57 -18.63
C ALA A 86 4.85 -13.56 -19.56
N THR A 87 4.05 -12.81 -20.33
CA THR A 87 4.55 -11.74 -21.21
C THR A 87 5.20 -10.63 -20.41
N ALA A 88 4.59 -10.19 -19.31
CA ALA A 88 5.16 -9.16 -18.44
C ALA A 88 6.50 -9.59 -17.84
N VAL A 89 6.66 -10.86 -17.45
CA VAL A 89 7.93 -11.40 -16.95
C VAL A 89 9.00 -11.37 -18.03
N VAL A 90 8.70 -11.81 -19.25
CA VAL A 90 9.64 -11.77 -20.38
C VAL A 90 10.02 -10.33 -20.71
N LEU A 91 9.05 -9.43 -20.83
CA LEU A 91 9.29 -8.01 -21.09
C LEU A 91 10.10 -7.35 -19.97
N GLY A 92 9.85 -7.73 -18.73
CA GLY A 92 10.60 -7.27 -17.56
C GLY A 92 12.06 -7.71 -17.59
N GLY A 93 12.32 -8.98 -17.91
CA GLY A 93 13.68 -9.49 -18.12
C GLY A 93 14.42 -8.76 -19.24
N LEU A 94 13.76 -8.54 -20.38
CA LEU A 94 14.32 -7.78 -21.50
C LEU A 94 14.58 -6.31 -21.14
N ALA A 95 13.68 -5.67 -20.40
CA ALA A 95 13.84 -4.31 -19.90
C ALA A 95 15.03 -4.22 -18.93
N GLY A 96 15.15 -5.18 -18.01
CA GLY A 96 16.29 -5.33 -17.08
C GLY A 96 17.61 -5.45 -17.79
N TRP A 97 17.70 -6.35 -18.76
CA TRP A 97 18.90 -6.53 -19.57
C TRP A 97 19.27 -5.29 -20.37
N ARG A 98 18.30 -4.61 -20.99
CA ARG A 98 18.52 -3.33 -21.70
C ARG A 98 19.01 -2.24 -20.74
N ALA A 99 18.39 -2.10 -19.56
CA ALA A 99 18.78 -1.12 -18.56
C ALA A 99 20.21 -1.36 -18.07
N LEU A 100 20.58 -2.62 -17.81
CA LEU A 100 21.94 -3.00 -17.40
C LEU A 100 22.98 -2.63 -18.47
N ARG A 101 22.71 -2.94 -19.74
CA ARG A 101 23.62 -2.56 -20.85
C ARG A 101 23.76 -1.06 -21.00
N ARG A 102 22.67 -0.28 -20.86
CA ARG A 102 22.74 1.18 -20.88
C ARG A 102 23.55 1.73 -19.72
N ARG A 103 23.36 1.20 -18.51
CA ARG A 103 24.14 1.59 -17.32
C ARG A 103 25.63 1.31 -17.51
N ARG A 104 26.00 0.14 -18.05
CA ARG A 104 27.39 -0.19 -18.40
C ARG A 104 28.00 0.76 -19.43
N ALA A 105 27.17 1.31 -20.33
CA ALA A 105 27.55 2.32 -21.31
C ALA A 105 27.47 3.76 -20.78
N GLY A 106 27.33 3.98 -19.46
CA GLY A 106 27.23 5.32 -18.85
C GLY A 106 25.93 6.08 -19.16
N LYS A 107 24.93 5.42 -19.76
CA LYS A 107 23.66 6.05 -20.16
C LYS A 107 22.57 5.81 -19.10
N SER A 108 21.74 6.83 -18.85
CA SER A 108 20.53 6.66 -18.04
C SER A 108 19.58 5.65 -18.68
N TRP A 109 18.95 4.81 -17.85
CA TRP A 109 17.97 3.83 -18.29
C TRP A 109 16.62 4.50 -18.63
N LEU A 110 16.22 5.54 -17.87
CA LEU A 110 14.97 6.28 -18.08
C LEU A 110 15.19 7.44 -19.06
N ARG A 111 14.44 7.48 -20.16
CA ARG A 111 14.50 8.57 -21.15
C ARG A 111 13.41 9.60 -20.84
N GLY A 112 13.77 10.89 -20.81
CA GLY A 112 12.80 11.97 -20.71
C GLY A 112 13.39 13.24 -20.11
N PRO A 113 12.78 14.41 -20.37
CA PRO A 113 13.11 15.65 -19.68
C PRO A 113 12.51 15.61 -18.26
N TRP A 114 13.17 14.87 -17.38
CA TRP A 114 12.78 14.79 -15.98
C TRP A 114 13.27 16.03 -15.24
N ARG A 115 12.45 16.54 -14.33
CA ARG A 115 12.82 17.66 -13.48
C ARG A 115 13.39 17.12 -12.18
N HIS A 116 14.31 17.86 -11.57
CA HIS A 116 14.73 17.57 -10.22
C HIS A 116 13.53 17.63 -9.27
N ILE A 117 13.53 16.78 -8.23
CA ILE A 117 12.52 16.85 -7.17
C ILE A 117 12.48 18.28 -6.59
N PRO A 118 11.27 18.86 -6.42
CA PRO A 118 11.10 20.13 -5.75
C PRO A 118 11.74 20.14 -4.36
N ALA A 119 12.43 21.23 -4.03
CA ALA A 119 12.83 21.46 -2.65
C ALA A 119 11.59 21.64 -1.77
N VAL A 120 11.56 20.96 -0.62
CA VAL A 120 10.42 21.00 0.30
C VAL A 120 10.75 21.77 1.58
N PRO A 121 9.82 22.59 2.10
CA PRO A 121 10.04 23.36 3.31
C PRO A 121 9.81 22.59 4.62
N TRP A 122 9.14 21.43 4.58
CA TRP A 122 8.87 20.59 5.76
C TRP A 122 10.04 19.68 6.15
N GLY A 123 10.05 19.21 7.39
CA GLY A 123 11.07 18.33 7.95
C GLY A 123 10.51 17.09 8.64
N VAL A 124 11.39 16.33 9.30
CA VAL A 124 11.04 15.07 9.97
C VAL A 124 10.00 15.27 11.08
N TRP A 125 10.06 16.40 11.79
CA TRP A 125 9.09 16.71 12.84
C TRP A 125 7.67 16.89 12.29
N ASP A 126 7.52 17.41 11.06
CA ASP A 126 6.21 17.52 10.41
C ASP A 126 5.64 16.15 10.04
N ILE A 127 6.49 15.19 9.68
CA ILE A 127 6.08 13.79 9.49
C ILE A 127 5.47 13.25 10.79
N VAL A 128 6.16 13.42 11.91
CA VAL A 128 5.67 12.97 13.23
C VAL A 128 4.33 13.61 13.56
N LYS A 129 4.17 14.92 13.31
CA LYS A 129 2.90 15.62 13.52
C LYS A 129 1.77 15.07 12.65
N VAL A 130 2.03 14.84 11.36
CA VAL A 130 1.02 14.31 10.43
C VAL A 130 0.55 12.93 10.88
N PHE A 131 1.46 12.01 11.20
CA PHE A 131 1.07 10.68 11.68
C PHE A 131 0.39 10.71 13.06
N ALA A 132 0.87 11.54 13.98
CA ALA A 132 0.24 11.69 15.30
C ALA A 132 -1.21 12.18 15.18
N TRP A 133 -1.44 13.23 14.37
CA TRP A 133 -2.78 13.75 14.13
C TRP A 133 -3.64 12.80 13.30
N LEU A 134 -3.06 12.08 12.35
CA LEU A 134 -3.78 11.08 11.56
C LEU A 134 -4.38 10.02 12.48
N ILE A 135 -3.55 9.42 13.35
CA ILE A 135 -4.01 8.41 14.30
C ILE A 135 -5.03 9.02 15.27
N ALA A 136 -4.73 10.18 15.87
CA ALA A 136 -5.65 10.83 16.81
C ALA A 136 -7.03 11.13 16.20
N LEU A 137 -7.08 11.68 14.99
CA LEU A 137 -8.32 12.04 14.31
C LEU A 137 -9.07 10.80 13.79
N SER A 138 -8.37 9.79 13.28
CA SER A 138 -8.99 8.53 12.87
C SER A 138 -9.66 7.83 14.05
N GLN A 139 -9.04 7.85 15.24
CA GLN A 139 -9.66 7.28 16.44
C GLN A 139 -10.79 8.13 17.00
N ALA A 140 -10.66 9.46 16.95
CA ALA A 140 -11.76 10.35 17.31
C ALA A 140 -12.98 10.14 16.39
N ALA A 141 -12.77 9.98 15.09
CA ALA A 141 -13.83 9.68 14.13
C ALA A 141 -14.50 8.33 14.42
N ALA A 142 -13.72 7.28 14.68
CA ALA A 142 -14.25 5.97 15.06
C ALA A 142 -15.07 6.02 16.36
N PHE A 143 -14.57 6.73 17.38
CA PHE A 143 -15.27 6.93 18.65
C PHE A 143 -16.58 7.71 18.48
N LEU A 144 -16.55 8.80 17.70
CA LEU A 144 -17.76 9.60 17.42
C LEU A 144 -18.79 8.78 16.65
N ALA A 145 -18.38 7.99 15.66
CA ALA A 145 -19.28 7.10 14.93
C ALA A 145 -19.93 6.08 15.89
N ALA A 146 -19.14 5.43 16.75
CA ALA A 146 -19.63 4.52 17.78
C ALA A 146 -20.61 5.20 18.76
N LEU A 147 -20.32 6.42 19.18
CA LEU A 147 -21.18 7.21 20.06
C LEU A 147 -22.52 7.54 19.39
N VAL A 148 -22.50 7.98 18.13
CA VAL A 148 -23.71 8.26 17.34
C VAL A 148 -24.57 7.01 17.19
N LEU A 149 -23.98 5.86 16.84
CA LEU A 149 -24.70 4.59 16.75
C LEU A 149 -25.35 4.22 18.08
N ARG A 150 -24.61 4.36 19.18
CA ARG A 150 -25.09 4.05 20.53
C ARG A 150 -26.23 4.98 20.98
N LEU A 151 -26.07 6.30 20.85
CA LEU A 151 -27.07 7.28 21.28
C LEU A 151 -28.32 7.23 20.40
N GLY A 152 -28.14 7.04 19.09
CA GLY A 152 -29.23 6.87 18.13
C GLY A 152 -29.90 5.50 18.16
N ARG A 153 -29.40 4.55 18.97
CA ARG A 153 -29.87 3.15 19.03
C ARG A 153 -29.91 2.49 17.64
N LEU A 154 -28.93 2.83 16.79
CA LEU A 154 -28.81 2.31 15.43
C LEU A 154 -28.08 0.96 15.45
N PRO A 155 -28.36 0.06 14.49
CA PRO A 155 -27.64 -1.20 14.37
C PRO A 155 -26.16 -0.93 14.04
N TRP A 156 -25.28 -1.75 14.62
CA TRP A 156 -23.86 -1.71 14.28
C TRP A 156 -23.64 -2.25 12.87
N PRO A 157 -22.80 -1.57 12.05
CA PRO A 157 -22.39 -2.14 10.76
C PRO A 157 -21.60 -3.42 10.99
N ASP A 158 -21.64 -4.32 10.02
CA ASP A 158 -20.72 -5.45 10.00
C ASP A 158 -19.26 -4.95 9.95
N ARG A 159 -18.34 -5.78 10.44
CA ARG A 159 -16.92 -5.43 10.54
C ARG A 159 -16.27 -5.07 9.20
N TYR A 160 -16.72 -5.65 8.07
CA TYR A 160 -16.15 -5.35 6.76
C TYR A 160 -16.53 -3.95 6.29
N LEU A 161 -17.81 -3.59 6.44
CA LEU A 161 -18.29 -2.24 6.17
C LEU A 161 -17.60 -1.23 7.10
N ALA A 162 -17.52 -1.52 8.40
CA ALA A 162 -16.88 -0.66 9.38
C ALA A 162 -15.41 -0.39 9.04
N ALA A 163 -14.64 -1.44 8.71
CA ALA A 163 -13.24 -1.30 8.32
C ALA A 163 -13.06 -0.58 6.98
N THR A 164 -13.95 -0.81 6.01
CA THR A 164 -13.94 -0.07 4.73
C THR A 164 -14.10 1.42 4.97
N VAL A 165 -15.12 1.80 5.75
CA VAL A 165 -15.37 3.20 6.09
C VAL A 165 -14.20 3.79 6.87
N GLN A 166 -13.63 3.06 7.82
CA GLN A 166 -12.48 3.52 8.60
C GLN A 166 -11.24 3.77 7.74
N THR A 167 -10.96 2.90 6.77
CA THR A 167 -9.86 3.10 5.80
C THR A 167 -10.11 4.34 4.95
N MET A 168 -11.32 4.51 4.41
CA MET A 168 -11.69 5.71 3.64
C MET A 168 -11.53 7.00 4.45
N VAL A 169 -11.96 6.99 5.71
CA VAL A 169 -11.80 8.11 6.64
C VAL A 169 -10.32 8.40 6.88
N THR A 170 -9.51 7.35 7.10
CA THR A 170 -8.07 7.50 7.36
C THR A 170 -7.34 8.07 6.14
N ASP A 171 -7.57 7.56 4.93
CA ASP A 171 -6.98 8.08 3.69
C ASP A 171 -7.41 9.53 3.43
N GLY A 172 -8.70 9.82 3.62
CA GLY A 172 -9.25 11.17 3.49
C GLY A 172 -8.62 12.14 4.49
N LEU A 173 -8.48 11.76 5.76
CA LEU A 173 -7.82 12.55 6.79
C LEU A 173 -6.34 12.76 6.47
N ALA A 174 -5.64 11.74 5.97
CA ALA A 174 -4.24 11.86 5.57
C ALA A 174 -4.06 12.91 4.46
N LEU A 175 -4.91 12.88 3.43
CA LEU A 175 -4.92 13.89 2.37
C LEU A 175 -5.23 15.29 2.89
N VAL A 176 -6.22 15.43 3.78
CA VAL A 176 -6.58 16.71 4.40
C VAL A 176 -5.42 17.26 5.24
N LEU A 177 -4.78 16.42 6.05
CA LEU A 177 -3.63 16.82 6.89
C LEU A 177 -2.44 17.27 6.03
N VAL A 178 -2.14 16.55 4.95
CA VAL A 178 -1.11 16.94 3.98
C VAL A 178 -1.48 18.27 3.30
N ALA A 179 -2.74 18.45 2.89
CA ALA A 179 -3.20 19.70 2.30
C ALA A 179 -3.09 20.89 3.28
N VAL A 180 -3.47 20.69 4.55
CA VAL A 180 -3.32 21.71 5.61
C VAL A 180 -1.84 22.05 5.84
N LEU A 181 -0.97 21.04 5.89
CA LEU A 181 0.48 21.24 6.01
C LEU A 181 1.02 22.11 4.86
N ILE A 182 0.66 21.78 3.62
CA ILE A 182 1.21 22.46 2.44
C ILE A 182 0.63 23.86 2.29
N VAL A 183 -0.70 23.99 2.32
CA VAL A 183 -1.42 25.23 1.99
C VAL A 183 -1.41 26.20 3.17
N ARG A 184 -1.74 25.73 4.38
CA ARG A 184 -1.87 26.63 5.54
C ARG A 184 -0.55 26.85 6.27
N ARG A 185 0.20 25.79 6.54
CA ARG A 185 1.44 25.90 7.34
C ARG A 185 2.59 26.48 6.53
N TYR A 186 2.82 25.97 5.32
CA TYR A 186 3.95 26.38 4.49
C TYR A 186 3.61 27.33 3.35
N ARG A 187 2.32 27.51 3.01
CA ARG A 187 1.86 28.30 1.85
C ARG A 187 2.59 27.90 0.56
N ALA A 188 2.92 26.62 0.45
CA ALA A 188 3.63 26.06 -0.69
C ALA A 188 2.64 25.69 -1.80
N PRO A 189 3.00 25.86 -3.08
CA PRO A 189 2.14 25.46 -4.18
C PRO A 189 2.11 23.93 -4.29
N VAL A 190 0.96 23.34 -4.60
CA VAL A 190 0.76 21.88 -4.69
C VAL A 190 1.79 21.17 -5.58
N LYS A 191 2.32 21.86 -6.60
CA LYS A 191 3.42 21.36 -7.44
C LYS A 191 4.68 20.96 -6.67
N THR A 192 4.89 21.43 -5.42
CA THR A 192 6.00 20.98 -4.56
C THR A 192 5.91 19.51 -4.18
N LEU A 193 4.74 18.90 -4.31
CA LEU A 193 4.57 17.46 -4.18
C LEU A 193 5.14 16.66 -5.35
N GLY A 194 5.53 17.31 -6.47
CA GLY A 194 5.87 16.62 -7.71
C GLY A 194 4.65 16.31 -8.58
N LEU A 195 3.56 17.07 -8.46
CA LEU A 195 2.45 17.01 -9.43
C LEU A 195 2.76 17.92 -10.63
N HIS A 196 3.83 17.58 -11.36
CA HIS A 196 4.29 18.31 -12.55
C HIS A 196 5.13 17.40 -13.45
N GLY A 197 5.50 17.88 -14.64
CA GLY A 197 6.50 17.21 -15.48
C GLY A 197 6.10 17.19 -16.96
N PRO A 198 6.60 16.20 -17.74
CA PRO A 198 6.18 16.01 -19.12
C PRO A 198 4.70 15.60 -19.21
N PRO A 199 4.11 15.49 -20.42
CA PRO A 199 2.73 15.02 -20.57
C PRO A 199 2.47 13.72 -19.81
N TRP A 200 1.28 13.60 -19.23
CA TRP A 200 0.83 12.45 -18.43
C TRP A 200 1.10 11.10 -19.08
N SER A 201 0.92 10.97 -20.41
CA SER A 201 1.22 9.74 -21.16
C SER A 201 2.67 9.27 -21.01
N ARG A 202 3.65 10.18 -21.01
CA ARG A 202 5.07 9.85 -20.80
C ARG A 202 5.35 9.43 -19.37
N GLN A 203 4.62 10.02 -18.41
CA GLN A 203 4.75 9.70 -16.99
C GLN A 203 4.19 8.31 -16.67
N ILE A 204 3.01 8.00 -17.23
CA ILE A 204 2.39 6.67 -17.16
C ILE A 204 3.30 5.63 -17.83
N ALA A 205 3.81 5.91 -19.04
CA ALA A 205 4.73 5.00 -19.72
C ALA A 205 6.02 4.76 -18.91
N ALA A 206 6.55 5.79 -18.24
CA ALA A 206 7.71 5.64 -17.36
C ALA A 206 7.41 4.77 -16.14
N GLY A 207 6.22 4.93 -15.53
CA GLY A 207 5.74 4.08 -14.45
C GLY A 207 5.62 2.62 -14.90
N LEU A 208 4.88 2.35 -15.97
CA LEU A 208 4.71 0.99 -16.52
C LEU A 208 6.04 0.34 -16.90
N HIS A 209 6.94 1.10 -17.52
CA HIS A 209 8.28 0.61 -17.83
C HIS A 209 9.09 0.28 -16.56
N GLY A 210 9.01 1.14 -15.54
CA GLY A 210 9.61 0.90 -14.23
C GLY A 210 9.04 -0.35 -13.55
N TYR A 211 7.73 -0.56 -13.64
CA TYR A 211 7.07 -1.74 -13.09
C TYR A 211 7.55 -3.03 -13.76
N LEU A 212 7.56 -3.07 -15.09
CA LEU A 212 8.09 -4.21 -15.85
C LEU A 212 9.56 -4.47 -15.52
N LEU A 213 10.38 -3.43 -15.47
CA LEU A 213 11.80 -3.52 -15.13
C LEU A 213 12.04 -4.20 -13.77
N TRP A 214 11.21 -3.90 -12.78
CA TRP A 214 11.34 -4.41 -11.42
C TRP A 214 10.52 -5.68 -11.14
N LEU A 215 9.69 -6.11 -12.09
CA LEU A 215 8.86 -7.32 -11.95
C LEU A 215 9.67 -8.56 -11.55
N PRO A 216 10.84 -8.86 -12.14
CA PRO A 216 11.66 -9.99 -11.70
C PRO A 216 12.10 -9.88 -10.23
N LEU A 217 12.37 -8.66 -9.74
CA LEU A 217 12.75 -8.43 -8.35
C LEU A 217 11.55 -8.62 -7.40
N PHE A 218 10.34 -8.23 -7.80
CA PHE A 218 9.12 -8.53 -7.04
C PHE A 218 8.89 -10.03 -6.91
N LEU A 219 9.03 -10.77 -8.00
CA LEU A 219 8.89 -12.22 -8.00
C LEU A 219 9.97 -12.89 -7.15
N ALA A 220 11.21 -12.41 -7.22
CA ALA A 220 12.30 -12.91 -6.37
C ALA A 220 12.03 -12.63 -4.88
N ALA A 221 11.55 -11.43 -4.53
CA ALA A 221 11.21 -11.08 -3.15
C ALA A 221 10.05 -11.93 -2.60
N GLY A 222 8.99 -12.12 -3.39
CA GLY A 222 7.87 -13.00 -3.03
C GLY A 222 8.31 -14.46 -2.89
N GLY A 223 9.09 -14.98 -3.85
CA GLY A 223 9.63 -16.33 -3.80
C GLY A 223 10.57 -16.56 -2.60
N LEU A 224 11.40 -15.58 -2.26
CA LEU A 224 12.26 -15.63 -1.07
C LEU A 224 11.42 -15.68 0.21
N VAL A 225 10.38 -14.85 0.33
CA VAL A 225 9.46 -14.90 1.47
C VAL A 225 8.79 -16.27 1.57
N MET A 226 8.31 -16.82 0.45
CA MET A 226 7.70 -18.16 0.44
C MET A 226 8.69 -19.24 0.87
N LEU A 227 9.96 -19.15 0.44
CA LEU A 227 11.01 -20.09 0.85
C LEU A 227 11.32 -19.98 2.34
N VAL A 228 11.49 -18.77 2.86
CA VAL A 228 11.74 -18.51 4.29
C VAL A 228 10.56 -18.99 5.14
N SER A 229 9.33 -18.72 4.69
CA SER A 229 8.12 -19.15 5.38
C SER A 229 8.07 -20.68 5.51
N ARG A 230 8.43 -21.41 4.45
CA ARG A 230 8.56 -22.87 4.48
C ARG A 230 9.66 -23.34 5.42
N TRP A 231 10.82 -22.67 5.41
CA TRP A 231 11.96 -23.03 6.26
C TRP A 231 11.68 -22.84 7.75
N TRP A 232 10.87 -21.84 8.10
CA TRP A 232 10.50 -21.51 9.49
C TRP A 232 9.10 -21.99 9.88
N ALA A 233 8.45 -22.81 9.05
CA ALA A 233 7.08 -23.29 9.27
C ALA A 233 6.09 -22.15 9.60
N LEU A 234 6.27 -20.98 8.97
CA LEU A 234 5.35 -19.86 9.08
C LEU A 234 4.19 -20.07 8.10
N GLU A 235 2.97 -20.02 8.62
CA GLU A 235 1.76 -20.09 7.80
C GLU A 235 1.53 -18.75 7.07
N PRO A 236 1.56 -18.72 5.71
CA PRO A 236 1.29 -17.52 4.97
C PRO A 236 -0.20 -17.17 5.03
N THR A 237 -0.53 -16.13 5.78
CA THR A 237 -1.90 -15.62 5.83
C THR A 237 -2.15 -14.51 4.80
N PRO A 238 -3.31 -14.49 4.11
CA PRO A 238 -3.68 -13.38 3.22
C PRO A 238 -3.77 -12.06 3.98
N GLN A 239 -3.42 -10.92 3.38
CA GLN A 239 -3.60 -9.62 4.03
C GLN A 239 -5.08 -9.35 4.38
N PRO A 240 -5.39 -8.56 5.43
CA PRO A 240 -6.78 -8.26 5.83
C PRO A 240 -7.65 -7.77 4.67
N VAL A 241 -7.12 -6.87 3.85
CA VAL A 241 -7.83 -6.34 2.67
C VAL A 241 -8.22 -7.43 1.67
N VAL A 242 -7.39 -8.47 1.50
CA VAL A 242 -7.69 -9.60 0.62
C VAL A 242 -8.83 -10.42 1.21
N VAL A 243 -8.83 -10.68 2.52
CA VAL A 243 -9.92 -11.37 3.20
C VAL A 243 -11.23 -10.60 3.04
N MET A 244 -11.22 -9.28 3.22
CA MET A 244 -12.38 -8.41 3.01
C MET A 244 -12.92 -8.53 1.58
N LEU A 245 -12.05 -8.51 0.57
CA LEU A 245 -12.44 -8.64 -0.85
C LEU A 245 -13.01 -10.02 -1.19
N LEU A 246 -12.48 -11.08 -0.59
CA LEU A 246 -12.94 -12.45 -0.83
C LEU A 246 -14.29 -12.73 -0.16
N GLN A 247 -14.54 -12.15 1.02
CA GLN A 247 -15.74 -12.40 1.82
C GLN A 247 -16.88 -11.42 1.53
N GLU A 248 -16.61 -10.23 0.97
CA GLU A 248 -17.67 -9.26 0.68
C GLU A 248 -18.58 -9.72 -0.46
N SER A 249 -19.87 -9.87 -0.18
CA SER A 249 -20.89 -10.36 -1.10
C SER A 249 -21.74 -9.25 -1.73
N ARG A 250 -21.76 -8.03 -1.15
CA ARG A 250 -22.55 -6.90 -1.64
C ARG A 250 -21.83 -6.22 -2.81
N PRO A 251 -22.37 -6.25 -4.04
CA PRO A 251 -21.66 -5.77 -5.23
C PRO A 251 -21.23 -4.30 -5.15
N ARG A 252 -22.09 -3.43 -4.59
CA ARG A 252 -21.78 -1.99 -4.46
C ARG A 252 -20.61 -1.72 -3.52
N LEU A 253 -20.55 -2.43 -2.39
CA LEU A 253 -19.47 -2.28 -1.43
C LEU A 253 -18.18 -2.90 -1.97
N LEU A 254 -18.28 -4.04 -2.66
CA LEU A 254 -17.14 -4.63 -3.36
C LEU A 254 -16.55 -3.66 -4.39
N MET A 255 -17.38 -3.02 -5.22
CA MET A 255 -16.90 -1.99 -6.18
C MET A 255 -16.22 -0.81 -5.48
N ALA A 256 -16.77 -0.33 -4.36
CA ALA A 256 -16.17 0.75 -3.58
C ALA A 256 -14.82 0.34 -3.00
N LEU A 257 -14.73 -0.87 -2.43
CA LEU A 257 -13.48 -1.47 -1.94
C LEU A 257 -12.44 -1.62 -3.05
N MET A 258 -12.85 -2.08 -4.23
CA MET A 258 -11.97 -2.20 -5.39
C MET A 258 -11.38 -0.85 -5.79
N GLY A 259 -12.20 0.20 -5.91
CA GLY A 259 -11.74 1.55 -6.22
C GLY A 259 -10.82 2.12 -5.15
N LEU A 260 -11.12 1.84 -3.88
CA LEU A 260 -10.30 2.24 -2.75
C LEU A 260 -8.91 1.60 -2.81
N VAL A 261 -8.85 0.27 -2.90
CA VAL A 261 -7.61 -0.51 -2.85
C VAL A 261 -6.76 -0.34 -4.11
N ALA A 262 -7.39 -0.26 -5.28
CA ALA A 262 -6.67 -0.17 -6.54
C ALA A 262 -6.21 1.26 -6.87
N VAL A 263 -6.94 2.29 -6.43
CA VAL A 263 -6.71 3.67 -6.89
C VAL A 263 -6.58 4.66 -5.74
N VAL A 264 -7.61 4.83 -4.92
CA VAL A 264 -7.66 5.93 -3.94
C VAL A 264 -6.55 5.79 -2.89
N GLY A 265 -6.41 4.59 -2.30
CA GLY A 265 -5.36 4.26 -1.33
C GLY A 265 -3.97 4.51 -1.91
N PRO A 266 -3.58 3.85 -3.03
CA PRO A 266 -2.30 4.09 -3.70
C PRO A 266 -2.00 5.57 -3.97
N VAL A 267 -2.99 6.34 -4.46
CA VAL A 267 -2.81 7.78 -4.73
C VAL A 267 -2.58 8.56 -3.43
N ALA A 268 -3.36 8.31 -2.40
CA ALA A 268 -3.21 8.95 -1.09
C ALA A 268 -1.86 8.60 -0.45
N GLU A 269 -1.49 7.33 -0.48
CA GLU A 269 -0.22 6.84 0.00
C GLU A 269 0.96 7.46 -0.75
N GLU A 270 0.92 7.59 -2.08
CA GLU A 270 2.01 8.26 -2.81
C GLU A 270 2.16 9.75 -2.42
N ILE A 271 1.04 10.45 -2.21
CA ILE A 271 1.07 11.86 -1.75
C ILE A 271 1.73 11.96 -0.37
N VAL A 272 1.35 11.08 0.57
CA VAL A 272 1.89 11.07 1.94
C VAL A 272 3.35 10.61 1.92
N PHE A 273 3.65 9.44 1.37
CA PHE A 273 4.96 8.83 1.47
C PHE A 273 5.99 9.45 0.54
N ARG A 274 5.66 9.76 -0.72
CA ARG A 274 6.66 10.27 -1.68
C ARG A 274 6.69 11.79 -1.62
N GLY A 275 5.51 12.39 -1.62
CA GLY A 275 5.35 13.83 -1.50
C GLY A 275 5.86 14.37 -0.17
N VAL A 276 5.48 13.78 0.97
CA VAL A 276 5.82 14.32 2.30
C VAL A 276 6.99 13.59 2.97
N VAL A 277 6.85 12.30 3.25
CA VAL A 277 7.82 11.52 4.04
C VAL A 277 9.18 11.48 3.37
N TYR A 278 9.26 10.90 2.18
CA TYR A 278 10.50 10.76 1.42
C TYR A 278 11.18 12.11 1.20
N ALA A 279 10.43 13.14 0.81
CA ALA A 279 10.99 14.47 0.56
C ALA A 279 11.64 15.07 1.83
N ALA A 280 11.03 14.91 3.00
CA ALA A 280 11.62 15.37 4.27
C ALA A 280 12.82 14.52 4.71
N LEU A 281 12.75 13.18 4.57
CA LEU A 281 13.88 12.31 4.92
C LEU A 281 15.07 12.53 3.99
N ARG A 282 14.82 12.69 2.69
CA ARG A 282 15.80 13.08 1.67
C ARG A 282 16.48 14.40 2.02
N ARG A 283 15.71 15.42 2.42
CA ARG A 283 16.26 16.72 2.82
C ARG A 283 17.19 16.61 4.02
N ARG A 284 16.86 15.74 4.99
CA ARG A 284 17.61 15.60 6.24
C ARG A 284 18.84 14.68 6.12
N TRP A 285 18.73 13.57 5.41
CA TRP A 285 19.72 12.50 5.38
C TRP A 285 20.21 12.12 3.97
N GLY A 286 19.80 12.86 2.94
CA GLY A 286 20.17 12.60 1.56
C GLY A 286 19.39 11.46 0.90
N VAL A 287 19.63 11.25 -0.39
CA VAL A 287 18.84 10.35 -1.24
C VAL A 287 18.85 8.90 -0.73
N ARG A 288 20.02 8.37 -0.36
CA ARG A 288 20.19 6.96 0.04
C ARG A 288 19.36 6.61 1.28
N TRP A 289 19.53 7.41 2.34
CA TRP A 289 18.83 7.20 3.61
C TRP A 289 17.38 7.66 3.57
N GLY A 290 17.07 8.69 2.79
CA GLY A 290 15.69 9.08 2.51
C GLY A 290 14.90 7.95 1.87
N LEU A 291 15.50 7.26 0.89
CA LEU A 291 14.86 6.18 0.15
C LEU A 291 14.64 4.96 1.05
N ALA A 292 15.70 4.52 1.74
CA ALA A 292 15.62 3.40 2.67
C ALA A 292 14.63 3.67 3.80
N GLY A 293 14.71 4.83 4.46
CA GLY A 293 13.83 5.19 5.57
C GLY A 293 12.37 5.29 5.17
N SER A 294 12.07 5.88 4.01
CA SER A 294 10.69 5.98 3.52
C SER A 294 10.11 4.62 3.13
N ALA A 295 10.91 3.74 2.51
CA ALA A 295 10.46 2.41 2.10
C ALA A 295 10.23 1.49 3.31
N VAL A 296 11.11 1.55 4.32
CA VAL A 296 10.94 0.81 5.58
C VAL A 296 9.71 1.30 6.34
N LEU A 297 9.49 2.61 6.44
CA LEU A 297 8.28 3.14 7.08
C LEU A 297 7.00 2.70 6.35
N PHE A 298 7.03 2.75 5.02
CA PHE A 298 5.92 2.30 4.17
C PHE A 298 5.58 0.82 4.40
N ALA A 299 6.58 -0.06 4.34
CA ALA A 299 6.38 -1.49 4.58
C ALA A 299 5.99 -1.81 6.03
N GLY A 300 6.59 -1.14 7.01
CA GLY A 300 6.31 -1.36 8.43
C GLY A 300 4.87 -1.00 8.84
N LEU A 301 4.27 0.01 8.21
CA LEU A 301 2.90 0.44 8.50
C LEU A 301 1.83 -0.54 8.02
N HIS A 302 2.19 -1.50 7.16
CA HIS A 302 1.27 -2.58 6.76
C HIS A 302 1.15 -3.68 7.82
N ALA A 303 2.02 -3.69 8.84
CA ALA A 303 1.94 -4.58 10.00
C ALA A 303 1.83 -6.09 9.69
N ASP A 304 2.39 -6.53 8.55
CA ASP A 304 2.44 -7.92 8.13
C ASP A 304 3.90 -8.33 7.86
N PRO A 305 4.51 -9.17 8.73
CA PRO A 305 5.90 -9.59 8.58
C PRO A 305 6.20 -10.33 7.28
N LEU A 306 5.25 -11.12 6.76
CA LEU A 306 5.44 -11.89 5.53
C LEU A 306 5.28 -10.99 4.31
N ALA A 307 4.43 -9.97 4.37
CA ALA A 307 4.31 -8.99 3.30
C ALA A 307 5.42 -7.93 3.30
N PHE A 308 6.16 -7.76 4.41
CA PHE A 308 7.17 -6.71 4.59
C PHE A 308 8.21 -6.67 3.46
N GLY A 309 8.78 -7.81 3.08
CA GLY A 309 9.81 -7.89 2.03
C GLY A 309 9.34 -7.37 0.66
N PRO A 310 8.26 -7.96 0.09
CA PRO A 310 7.67 -7.48 -1.16
C PRO A 310 7.25 -6.00 -1.11
N ILE A 311 6.63 -5.55 -0.01
CA ILE A 311 6.20 -4.16 0.15
C ILE A 311 7.41 -3.22 0.28
N LEU A 312 8.51 -3.64 0.92
CA LEU A 312 9.75 -2.87 0.99
C LEU A 312 10.35 -2.67 -0.41
N VAL A 313 10.40 -3.71 -1.23
CA VAL A 313 10.87 -3.61 -2.62
C VAL A 313 9.98 -2.64 -3.42
N LEU A 314 8.67 -2.70 -3.23
CA LEU A 314 7.73 -1.76 -3.87
C LEU A 314 8.00 -0.33 -3.37
N GLY A 315 8.19 -0.18 -2.06
CA GLY A 315 8.58 1.05 -1.39
C GLY A 315 9.78 1.74 -2.03
N LEU A 316 10.84 0.94 -2.23
CA LEU A 316 12.10 1.36 -2.87
C LEU A 316 11.90 1.76 -4.34
N LEU A 317 11.16 0.97 -5.12
CA LEU A 317 10.85 1.31 -6.52
C LEU A 317 10.13 2.66 -6.62
N LEU A 318 9.08 2.82 -5.85
CA LEU A 318 8.22 4.02 -5.90
C LEU A 318 8.99 5.27 -5.47
N GLY A 319 9.80 5.19 -4.41
CA GLY A 319 10.65 6.31 -3.99
C GLY A 319 11.76 6.61 -5.01
N TRP A 320 12.32 5.57 -5.64
CA TRP A 320 13.35 5.75 -6.66
C TRP A 320 12.79 6.35 -7.94
N LEU A 321 11.61 5.93 -8.41
CA LEU A 321 10.92 6.55 -9.54
C LEU A 321 10.63 8.03 -9.27
N TYR A 322 10.19 8.37 -8.07
CA TYR A 322 10.01 9.76 -7.67
C TYR A 322 11.34 10.53 -7.69
N GLU A 323 12.45 9.94 -7.22
CA GLU A 323 13.80 10.55 -7.31
C GLU A 323 14.27 10.79 -8.73
N GLN A 324 14.00 9.85 -9.64
CA GLN A 324 14.44 9.97 -11.02
C GLN A 324 13.59 10.94 -11.83
N THR A 325 12.30 11.07 -11.51
CA THR A 325 11.33 11.79 -12.35
C THR A 325 10.95 13.16 -11.81
N GLY A 326 11.12 13.38 -10.50
CA GLY A 326 10.58 14.53 -9.79
C GLY A 326 9.06 14.58 -9.80
N SER A 327 8.38 13.48 -10.16
CA SER A 327 6.93 13.42 -10.30
C SER A 327 6.33 12.25 -9.54
N LEU A 328 5.16 12.48 -8.93
CA LEU A 328 4.39 11.41 -8.27
C LEU A 328 3.70 10.48 -9.27
N LEU A 329 3.35 10.95 -10.47
CA LEU A 329 2.54 10.19 -11.43
C LEU A 329 3.17 8.85 -11.82
N PRO A 330 4.49 8.74 -12.10
CA PRO A 330 5.13 7.45 -12.35
C PRO A 330 5.00 6.48 -11.17
N SER A 331 5.20 6.95 -9.93
CA SER A 331 5.05 6.12 -8.73
C SER A 331 3.60 5.72 -8.51
N MET A 332 2.65 6.65 -8.64
CA MET A 332 1.21 6.36 -8.59
C MET A 332 0.82 5.32 -9.64
N THR A 333 1.35 5.43 -10.86
CA THR A 333 1.09 4.46 -11.93
C THR A 333 1.54 3.05 -11.54
N VAL A 334 2.75 2.92 -11.01
CA VAL A 334 3.27 1.62 -10.54
C VAL A 334 2.43 1.07 -9.41
N HIS A 335 2.09 1.90 -8.43
CA HIS A 335 1.36 1.47 -7.24
C HIS A 335 -0.07 1.03 -7.59
N VAL A 336 -0.78 1.84 -8.39
CA VAL A 336 -2.11 1.50 -8.92
C VAL A 336 -2.06 0.23 -9.76
N ALA A 337 -1.07 0.10 -10.65
CA ALA A 337 -0.91 -1.10 -11.47
C ALA A 337 -0.65 -2.34 -10.61
N HIS A 338 0.22 -2.24 -9.61
CA HIS A 338 0.53 -3.35 -8.70
C HIS A 338 -0.71 -3.80 -7.93
N ASN A 339 -1.42 -2.88 -7.27
CA ASN A 339 -2.62 -3.22 -6.52
C ASN A 339 -3.74 -3.73 -7.43
N SER A 340 -3.89 -3.16 -8.63
CA SER A 340 -4.87 -3.65 -9.62
C SER A 340 -4.58 -5.09 -10.05
N VAL A 341 -3.32 -5.43 -10.32
CA VAL A 341 -2.92 -6.81 -10.68
C VAL A 341 -3.21 -7.76 -9.52
N MET A 342 -2.85 -7.39 -8.29
CA MET A 342 -3.14 -8.20 -7.09
C MET A 342 -4.64 -8.39 -6.88
N LEU A 343 -5.42 -7.32 -7.02
CA LEU A 343 -6.87 -7.35 -6.88
C LEU A 343 -7.54 -8.24 -7.93
N ILE A 344 -7.22 -8.06 -9.21
CA ILE A 344 -7.80 -8.85 -10.31
C ILE A 344 -7.43 -10.33 -10.15
N THR A 345 -6.20 -10.62 -9.71
CA THR A 345 -5.76 -11.99 -9.42
C THR A 345 -6.55 -12.59 -8.26
N ALA A 346 -6.74 -11.85 -7.16
CA ALA A 346 -7.51 -12.31 -6.00
C ALA A 346 -8.99 -12.59 -6.35
N LEU A 347 -9.64 -11.69 -7.10
CA LEU A 347 -11.02 -11.89 -7.56
C LEU A 347 -11.15 -13.04 -8.56
N THR A 348 -10.14 -13.23 -9.41
CA THR A 348 -10.12 -14.38 -10.32
C THR A 348 -9.99 -15.69 -9.55
N ALA A 349 -9.12 -15.73 -8.54
CA ALA A 349 -8.99 -16.88 -7.65
C ALA A 349 -10.29 -17.14 -6.88
N ARG A 350 -10.98 -16.11 -6.40
CA ARG A 350 -12.30 -16.22 -5.75
C ARG A 350 -13.31 -16.95 -6.62
N ASP A 351 -13.49 -16.50 -7.85
CA ASP A 351 -14.49 -17.09 -8.76
C ASP A 351 -14.10 -18.50 -9.19
N LEU A 352 -12.79 -18.78 -9.31
CA LEU A 352 -12.29 -20.13 -9.55
C LEU A 352 -12.62 -21.06 -8.38
N LEU A 353 -12.38 -20.65 -7.15
CA LEU A 353 -12.73 -21.45 -5.96
C LEU A 353 -14.24 -21.70 -5.88
N ARG A 354 -15.07 -20.71 -6.23
CA ARG A 354 -16.53 -20.87 -6.30
C ARG A 354 -16.95 -21.88 -7.36
N LEU A 355 -16.35 -21.83 -8.55
CA LEU A 355 -16.59 -22.81 -9.62
C LEU A 355 -16.17 -24.23 -9.19
N LEU A 356 -15.13 -24.35 -8.37
CA LEU A 356 -14.71 -25.62 -7.79
C LEU A 356 -15.64 -26.10 -6.65
N GLY A 357 -16.71 -25.36 -6.33
CA GLY A 357 -17.67 -25.71 -5.29
C GLY A 357 -17.13 -25.47 -3.88
N THR A 358 -16.09 -24.64 -3.77
CA THR A 358 -15.28 -24.49 -2.56
C THR A 358 -14.91 -23.03 -2.32
N GLY A 359 -15.69 -22.09 -2.85
CA GLY A 359 -15.47 -20.67 -2.65
C GLY A 359 -16.15 -20.17 -1.38
N PRO A 360 -15.59 -19.14 -0.72
CA PRO A 360 -16.31 -18.37 0.28
C PRO A 360 -17.43 -17.50 -0.32
#